data_AF-A0A563E6Y0-F1
#
_entry.id   AF-A0A563E6Y0-F1
#
_cell.length_a   1.000
_cell.length_b   1.000
_cell.length_c   1.000
_cell.angle_alpha   90.00
_cell.angle_beta   90.00
_cell.angle_gamma   90.00
#
_symmetry.space_group_name_H-M   'P 1'
#
loop_
_entity.id
_entity.type
_entity.pdbx_description
1 polymer ?
#
loop_
_entity_poly.entity_id
_entity_poly.type
_entity_poly.pdbx_seq_one_letter_code
_entity_poly.pdbx_strand_id
1 'polypeptide(L)'
;MALPADAATPTLKFGRFYADQPGPDMPYTTTRLNREYVQVKNVSKKTISLSTYLVHDRGSKHTYRFPKTFRLTAGKMVTVHS
;
A
#
# COMPACT_ATOMS: atom_id res chain seq x y z
N MET A 1 -5.81 -36.52 12.55
CA MET A 1 -6.81 -35.51 12.15
C MET A 1 -6.12 -34.15 12.19
N ALA A 2 -6.14 -33.38 11.09
CA ALA A 2 -5.51 -32.05 11.02
C ALA A 2 -6.53 -30.98 11.36
N LEU A 3 -6.20 -30.06 12.27
CA LEU A 3 -7.05 -28.93 12.63
C LEU A 3 -7.00 -27.88 11.51
N PRO A 4 -8.11 -27.20 11.20
CA PRO A 4 -8.09 -26.08 10.26
C PRO A 4 -7.16 -24.99 10.79
N ALA A 5 -6.29 -24.46 9.93
CA ALA A 5 -5.41 -23.36 10.30
C ALA A 5 -6.25 -22.09 10.51
N ASP A 6 -6.12 -21.47 11.69
CA ASP A 6 -6.68 -20.15 11.95
C ASP A 6 -6.08 -19.14 10.97
N ALA A 7 -6.93 -18.49 10.18
CA ALA A 7 -6.49 -17.42 9.29
C ALA A 7 -5.94 -16.27 10.14
N ALA A 8 -4.63 -16.03 10.06
CA ALA A 8 -3.98 -14.94 10.80
C ALA A 8 -4.70 -13.62 10.52
N THR A 9 -5.04 -12.89 11.58
CA THR A 9 -5.63 -11.55 11.42
C THR A 9 -4.62 -10.64 10.70
N PRO A 10 -4.97 -10.07 9.54
CA PRO A 10 -4.02 -9.29 8.76
C PRO A 10 -3.65 -8.02 9.52
N THR A 11 -2.35 -7.76 9.65
CA THR A 11 -1.80 -6.59 10.36
C THR A 11 -1.80 -5.33 9.49
N LEU A 12 -1.82 -5.50 8.18
CA LEU A 12 -1.91 -4.45 7.18
C LEU A 12 -3.15 -4.66 6.29
N LYS A 13 -3.78 -3.58 5.86
CA LYS A 13 -4.86 -3.58 4.86
C LYS A 13 -4.63 -2.47 3.84
N PHE A 14 -5.00 -2.73 2.59
CA PHE A 14 -5.15 -1.65 1.62
C PHE A 14 -6.39 -0.83 1.96
N GLY A 15 -6.22 0.50 1.95
CA GLY A 15 -7.28 1.48 2.13
C GLY A 15 -7.80 1.95 0.78
N ARG A 16 -7.93 3.26 0.63
CA ARG A 16 -8.36 3.84 -0.65
C ARG A 16 -7.33 3.57 -1.74
N PHE A 17 -7.82 3.05 -2.86
CA PHE A 17 -7.14 3.05 -4.13
C PHE A 17 -7.78 4.15 -4.99
N TYR A 18 -6.95 5.04 -5.53
CA TYR A 18 -7.39 6.09 -6.42
C TYR A 18 -6.54 6.01 -7.68
N ALA A 19 -7.17 5.63 -8.78
CA ALA A 19 -6.61 5.57 -10.11
C ALA A 19 -7.67 6.10 -11.08
N ASP A 20 -7.26 6.38 -12.32
CA ASP A 20 -8.17 6.87 -13.36
C ASP A 20 -8.83 8.20 -12.98
N GLN A 21 -8.03 9.27 -13.07
CA GLN A 21 -8.49 10.60 -12.73
C GLN A 21 -9.53 11.12 -13.73
N PRO A 22 -10.57 11.84 -13.29
CA PRO A 22 -11.50 12.48 -14.21
C PRO A 22 -10.77 13.49 -15.11
N GLY A 23 -11.04 13.41 -16.41
CA GLY A 23 -10.46 14.28 -17.44
C GLY A 23 -9.63 13.50 -18.46
N PRO A 24 -9.08 14.17 -19.49
CA PRO A 24 -8.27 13.52 -20.52
C PRO A 24 -7.03 12.88 -19.90
N ASP A 25 -6.62 11.70 -20.38
CA ASP A 25 -5.42 10.96 -19.91
C ASP A 25 -4.14 11.79 -20.02
N MET A 26 -4.08 12.62 -21.05
CA MET A 26 -2.98 13.52 -21.32
C MET A 26 -3.16 14.88 -20.64
N PRO A 27 -2.08 15.53 -20.18
CA PRO A 27 -0.67 15.13 -20.33
C PRO A 27 -0.13 14.26 -19.18
N TYR A 28 0.82 13.37 -19.47
CA TYR A 28 1.55 12.60 -18.45
C TYR A 28 2.54 13.50 -17.68
N THR A 29 2.09 14.05 -16.55
CA THR A 29 2.90 14.93 -15.69
C THR A 29 3.03 14.32 -14.29
N THR A 30 4.14 14.60 -13.60
CA THR A 30 4.37 14.15 -12.21
C THR A 30 3.22 14.52 -11.28
N THR A 31 2.62 15.71 -11.46
CA THR A 31 1.44 16.13 -10.69
C THR A 31 0.23 15.24 -10.92
N ARG A 32 0.03 14.70 -12.13
CA ARG A 32 -1.08 13.79 -12.43
C ARG A 32 -0.79 12.36 -11.97
N LEU A 33 0.42 11.86 -12.21
CA LEU A 33 0.85 10.53 -11.75
C LEU A 33 0.81 10.42 -10.22
N ASN A 34 1.28 11.45 -9.50
CA ASN A 34 1.19 11.49 -8.04
C ASN A 34 -0.24 11.60 -7.51
N ARG A 35 -1.24 11.89 -8.33
CA ARG A 35 -2.63 11.84 -7.85
C ARG A 35 -3.18 10.41 -7.88
N GLU A 36 -2.52 9.48 -8.56
CA GLU A 36 -2.79 8.06 -8.41
C GLU A 36 -2.07 7.54 -7.17
N TYR A 37 -2.81 6.84 -6.32
CA TYR A 37 -2.26 6.34 -5.08
C TYR A 37 -3.01 5.13 -4.53
N VAL A 38 -2.32 4.41 -3.67
CA VAL A 38 -2.90 3.41 -2.78
C VAL A 38 -2.53 3.70 -1.34
N GLN A 39 -3.48 3.55 -0.43
CA GLN A 39 -3.21 3.68 1.00
C GLN A 39 -2.91 2.31 1.61
N VAL A 40 -1.93 2.24 2.50
CA VAL A 40 -1.62 1.07 3.32
C VAL A 40 -1.87 1.42 4.77
N LYS A 41 -2.80 0.72 5.42
CA LYS A 41 -3.18 0.92 6.82
C LYS A 41 -2.60 -0.16 7.71
N ASN A 42 -1.96 0.24 8.79
CA ASN A 42 -1.70 -0.64 9.92
C ASN A 42 -2.96 -0.76 10.77
N VAL A 43 -3.61 -1.91 10.72
CA VAL A 43 -4.83 -2.21 11.49
C VAL A 43 -4.52 -2.92 12.81
N SER A 44 -3.25 -3.24 13.06
CA SER A 44 -2.81 -3.83 14.31
C SER A 44 -2.65 -2.78 15.42
N LYS A 45 -2.48 -3.27 16.65
CA LYS A 45 -2.19 -2.46 17.84
C LYS A 45 -0.69 -2.17 18.03
N LYS A 46 0.18 -2.61 17.11
CA LYS A 46 1.64 -2.50 17.22
C LYS A 46 2.21 -1.70 16.05
N THR A 47 3.37 -1.09 16.24
CA THR A 47 4.15 -0.51 15.13
C THR A 47 4.73 -1.62 14.26
N ILE A 48 4.60 -1.48 12.95
CA ILE A 48 5.12 -2.44 11.96
C ILE A 48 6.27 -1.80 11.19
N SER A 49 7.38 -2.52 11.05
CA SER A 49 8.46 -2.12 10.13
C SER A 49 8.09 -2.55 8.73
N LEU A 50 8.00 -1.61 7.78
CA LEU A 50 7.72 -1.93 6.38
C LEU A 50 8.99 -2.06 5.54
N SER A 51 10.16 -2.10 6.18
CA SER A 51 11.49 -2.12 5.56
C SER A 51 11.71 -3.13 4.44
N THR A 52 11.00 -4.26 4.47
CA THR A 52 11.09 -5.34 3.46
C THR A 52 9.82 -5.47 2.62
N TYR A 53 8.83 -4.60 2.85
CA TYR A 53 7.55 -4.66 2.16
C TYR A 53 7.66 -4.00 0.79
N LEU A 54 6.88 -4.56 -0.13
CA LEU A 54 6.67 -4.05 -1.47
C LEU A 54 5.18 -3.79 -1.66
N VAL A 55 4.85 -2.73 -2.37
CA VAL A 55 3.53 -2.54 -2.96
C VAL A 55 3.69 -2.64 -4.46
N HIS A 56 2.96 -3.55 -5.09
CA HIS A 56 3.05 -3.75 -6.52
C HIS A 56 1.67 -4.02 -7.13
N ASP A 57 1.52 -3.68 -8.41
CA ASP A 57 0.34 -4.03 -9.17
C ASP A 57 0.31 -5.51 -9.61
N ARG A 58 -0.79 -5.91 -10.23
CA ARG A 58 -0.91 -7.26 -10.80
C ARG A 58 0.10 -7.46 -11.91
N GLY A 59 1.01 -8.40 -11.70
CA GLY A 59 2.12 -8.68 -12.63
C GLY A 59 3.38 -7.85 -12.35
N SER A 60 3.37 -7.05 -11.28
CA SER A 60 4.53 -6.31 -10.78
C SER A 60 5.12 -5.30 -11.79
N LYS A 61 4.27 -4.67 -12.60
CA LYS A 61 4.71 -3.68 -13.59
C LYS A 61 5.25 -2.42 -12.90
N HIS A 62 4.61 -2.02 -11.81
CA HIS A 62 5.09 -0.98 -10.90
C HIS A 62 5.27 -1.56 -9.51
N THR A 63 6.43 -1.31 -8.89
CA THR A 63 6.76 -1.79 -7.55
C THR A 63 7.35 -0.65 -6.73
N TYR A 64 6.66 -0.26 -5.68
CA TYR A 64 7.17 0.64 -4.66
C TYR A 64 7.87 -0.14 -3.55
N ARG A 65 9.08 0.31 -3.19
CA ARG A 65 9.90 -0.22 -2.11
C ARG A 65 9.91 0.75 -0.95
N PHE A 66 9.44 0.32 0.22
CA PHE A 66 9.56 1.15 1.41
C PHE A 66 11.02 1.34 1.82
N PRO A 67 11.40 2.52 2.34
CA PRO A 67 12.72 2.74 2.91
C PRO A 67 13.02 1.75 4.04
N LYS A 68 14.29 1.34 4.19
CA LYS A 68 14.72 0.37 5.22
C LYS A 68 14.38 0.80 6.65
N THR A 69 14.21 2.10 6.90
CA THR A 69 13.89 2.66 8.21
C THR A 69 12.40 2.95 8.40
N PHE A 70 11.55 2.67 7.39
CA PHE A 70 10.15 3.05 7.45
C PHE A 70 9.36 2.19 8.45
N ARG A 71 8.65 2.86 9.35
CA ARG A 71 7.82 2.24 10.38
C ARG A 71 6.43 2.87 10.34
N LEU A 72 5.40 2.03 10.29
CA LEU A 72 4.02 2.45 10.33
C LEU A 72 3.45 2.16 11.72
N THR A 73 3.18 3.22 12.49
CA THR A 73 2.63 3.10 13.84
C THR A 73 1.19 2.57 13.82
N ALA A 74 0.74 2.05 14.97
CA ALA A 74 -0.57 1.43 15.10
C ALA A 74 -1.70 2.38 14.64
N GLY A 75 -2.64 1.86 13.85
CA GLY A 75 -3.80 2.60 13.35
C GLY A 75 -3.52 3.60 12.23
N LYS A 76 -2.25 3.90 11.91
CA LYS A 76 -1.88 4.89 10.89
C LYS A 76 -1.92 4.32 9.46
N MET A 77 -1.97 5.25 8.51
CA MET A 77 -1.94 4.99 7.08
C MET A 77 -0.73 5.68 6.46
N VAL A 78 -0.19 5.06 5.42
CA VAL A 78 0.77 5.68 4.49
C VAL A 78 0.17 5.64 3.09
N THR A 79 0.35 6.73 2.35
CA THR A 79 -0.08 6.82 0.95
C THR A 79 1.13 6.55 0.06
N VAL A 80 0.99 5.58 -0.84
CA VAL A 80 1.99 5.22 -1.84
C VAL A 80 1.49 5.77 -3.17
N HIS A 81 2.23 6.71 -3.72
CA HIS A 81 1.99 7.29 -5.03
C HIS A 81 2.74 6.51 -6.10
N SER A 82 2.24 6.58 -7.34
CA SER A 82 2.89 5.95 -8.50
C SER A 82 3.81 6.90 -9.25
#